data_AF-A0A1D2A4Y5-F1
#
_entry.id   AF-A0A1D2A4Y5-F1
#
_cell.length_a   1.000
_cell.length_b   1.000
_cell.length_c   1.000
_cell.angle_alpha   90.00
_cell.angle_beta   90.00
_cell.angle_gamma   90.00
#
_symmetry.space_group_name_H-M   'P 1'
#
loop_
_entity.id
_entity.type
_entity.pdbx_description
1 polymer ?
#
loop_
_entity_poly.entity_id
_entity_poly.type
_entity_poly.pdbx_seq_one_letter_code
_entity_poly.pdbx_strand_id
1 'polypeptide(L)'
;PPQLREAIVSDEDGKELTITIPNHGILGTAGVDGNNIDHSIDQGPWNTVTRKTERVDSVVNGPVLLMKVDVEGHEPEVFRGAKSLLLDGSIQNILYEYSPGIFERTFQWERAAAMPSTLLAMLNLGYTAVDVPSYARQGSRLTDPTAVFSVGAASLVHDLEDYARIGEGSLGGCPTAPELAAAGWTRCASMPEALHPQSYHSVITHNTNVWLARGRPPGWDPAGAASVIDPGADLAAAPYYAPHGVGQGGRVCNGTAPEAQVQSRCPCTAPEVCGKLAAVVEAAPHLFIPAAPKTRADPAAFQVEDW
;
A
#
# COMPACT_ATOMS: atom_id res chain seq x y z
N PRO A 1 -26.18 19.00 -10.06
CA PRO A 1 -26.02 18.62 -8.64
C PRO A 1 -25.42 17.20 -8.60
N PRO A 2 -24.57 16.86 -7.62
CA PRO A 2 -24.13 15.48 -7.45
C PRO A 2 -25.37 14.60 -7.24
N GLN A 3 -25.48 13.51 -7.99
CA GLN A 3 -26.53 12.52 -7.82
C GLN A 3 -26.07 11.53 -6.76
N LEU A 4 -26.71 11.57 -5.59
CA LEU A 4 -26.55 10.50 -4.60
C LEU A 4 -27.31 9.26 -5.07
N ARG A 5 -26.70 8.08 -4.87
CA ARG A 5 -27.28 6.80 -5.25
C ARG A 5 -27.48 5.94 -4.00
N GLU A 6 -28.58 5.19 -3.97
CA GLU A 6 -28.91 4.28 -2.86
C GLU A 6 -28.53 2.83 -3.19
N ALA A 7 -27.28 2.63 -3.61
CA ALA A 7 -26.73 1.33 -3.99
C ALA A 7 -25.27 1.21 -3.53
N ILE A 8 -24.76 -0.01 -3.52
CA ILE A 8 -23.38 -0.33 -3.14
C ILE A 8 -22.58 -0.53 -4.41
N VAL A 9 -21.49 0.20 -4.60
CA VAL A 9 -20.63 -0.03 -5.75
C VAL A 9 -19.90 -1.37 -5.59
N SER A 10 -19.96 -2.24 -6.61
CA SER A 10 -19.30 -3.55 -6.64
C SER A 10 -18.87 -3.90 -8.07
N ASP A 11 -18.24 -5.06 -8.21
CA ASP A 11 -17.91 -5.74 -9.45
C ASP A 11 -19.13 -6.40 -10.16
N GLU A 12 -20.28 -6.49 -9.51
CA GLU A 12 -21.50 -7.09 -10.05
C GLU A 12 -22.76 -6.28 -9.74
N ASP A 13 -23.77 -6.35 -10.62
CA ASP A 13 -25.07 -5.68 -10.44
C ASP A 13 -26.08 -6.58 -9.71
N GLY A 14 -26.88 -5.97 -8.84
CA GLY A 14 -28.11 -6.56 -8.31
C GLY A 14 -27.96 -7.60 -7.19
N LYS A 15 -26.73 -7.90 -6.74
CA LYS A 15 -26.50 -8.65 -5.49
C LYS A 15 -26.93 -7.82 -4.29
N GLU A 16 -27.26 -8.45 -3.18
CA GLU A 16 -27.47 -7.74 -1.92
C GLU A 16 -26.21 -7.85 -1.07
N LEU A 17 -25.67 -6.71 -0.64
CA LEU A 17 -24.56 -6.64 0.30
C LEU A 17 -24.99 -5.82 1.51
N THR A 18 -24.39 -6.11 2.66
CA THR A 18 -24.65 -5.38 3.89
C THR A 18 -23.46 -4.51 4.25
N ILE A 19 -23.67 -3.19 4.28
CA ILE A 19 -22.69 -2.26 4.83
C ILE A 19 -22.92 -2.15 6.33
N THR A 20 -21.85 -2.36 7.09
CA THR A 20 -21.76 -2.05 8.51
C THR A 20 -21.18 -0.66 8.67
N ILE A 21 -21.95 0.23 9.30
CA ILE A 21 -21.60 1.62 9.54
C ILE A 21 -21.06 1.74 10.97
N PRO A 22 -19.86 2.29 11.17
CA PRO A 22 -19.30 2.50 12.49
C PRO A 22 -20.09 3.55 13.27
N ASN A 23 -20.31 3.29 14.55
CA ASN A 23 -21.04 4.22 15.43
C ASN A 23 -20.15 5.32 16.01
N HIS A 24 -18.84 5.08 16.05
CA HIS A 24 -17.81 6.05 16.39
C HIS A 24 -16.91 6.29 15.17
N GLY A 25 -17.01 7.46 14.53
CA GLY A 25 -16.23 7.80 13.33
C GLY A 25 -14.71 7.85 13.55
N ILE A 26 -13.90 7.84 12.47
CA ILE A 26 -12.42 7.74 12.38
C ILE A 26 -11.77 6.55 13.13
N LEU A 27 -12.34 6.11 14.26
CA LEU A 27 -11.93 4.96 15.06
C LEU A 27 -12.69 3.69 14.67
N GLY A 28 -13.82 3.79 13.97
CA GLY A 28 -14.48 2.65 13.34
C GLY A 28 -14.37 2.74 11.83
N THR A 29 -14.07 1.62 11.19
CA THR A 29 -14.02 1.45 9.75
C THR A 29 -15.38 0.93 9.24
N ALA A 30 -15.83 1.45 8.10
CA ALA A 30 -16.99 0.90 7.42
C ALA A 30 -16.62 -0.48 6.85
N GLY A 31 -17.56 -1.41 6.93
CA GLY A 31 -17.33 -2.79 6.51
C GLY A 31 -18.39 -3.29 5.56
N VAL A 32 -18.01 -4.20 4.65
CA VAL A 32 -18.96 -4.93 3.80
C VAL A 32 -19.02 -6.38 4.27
N ASP A 33 -20.21 -6.84 4.63
CA ASP A 33 -20.49 -8.17 5.18
C ASP A 33 -19.61 -8.52 6.39
N GLY A 34 -19.33 -7.51 7.24
CA GLY A 34 -18.51 -7.67 8.44
C GLY A 34 -16.99 -7.63 8.19
N ASN A 35 -16.54 -7.55 6.93
CA ASN A 35 -15.13 -7.27 6.64
C ASN A 35 -14.74 -5.88 7.12
N ASN A 36 -13.46 -5.69 7.45
CA ASN A 36 -12.94 -4.40 7.89
C ASN A 36 -13.64 -3.83 9.14
N ILE A 37 -14.16 -4.69 10.02
CA ILE A 37 -14.69 -4.28 11.32
C ILE A 37 -13.65 -4.55 12.40
N ASP A 38 -13.23 -3.49 13.10
CA ASP A 38 -12.37 -3.63 14.27
C ASP A 38 -13.18 -4.03 15.51
N HIS A 39 -13.19 -5.33 15.79
CA HIS A 39 -13.86 -5.90 16.97
C HIS A 39 -13.17 -5.58 18.30
N SER A 40 -11.96 -5.01 18.29
CA SER A 40 -11.27 -4.60 19.52
C SER A 40 -11.82 -3.29 20.10
N ILE A 41 -12.64 -2.57 19.33
CA ILE A 41 -13.27 -1.31 19.72
C ILE A 41 -14.74 -1.60 20.04
N ASP A 42 -15.13 -1.37 21.30
CA ASP A 42 -16.54 -1.44 21.70
C ASP A 42 -17.30 -0.27 21.07
N GLN A 43 -18.06 -0.57 20.02
CA GLN A 43 -18.83 0.39 19.23
C GLN A 43 -20.32 0.37 19.57
N GLY A 44 -20.73 -0.41 20.58
CA GLY A 44 -22.15 -0.71 20.80
C GLY A 44 -22.79 -1.47 19.61
N PRO A 45 -24.12 -1.41 19.43
CA PRO A 45 -24.80 -2.14 18.37
C PRO A 45 -24.55 -1.52 16.99
N TRP A 46 -23.86 -2.24 16.11
CA TRP A 46 -23.57 -1.79 14.75
C TRP A 46 -24.83 -1.42 13.95
N ASN A 47 -24.78 -0.28 13.26
CA ASN A 47 -25.78 0.07 12.26
C ASN A 47 -25.46 -0.66 10.97
N THR A 48 -26.41 -1.44 10.44
CA THR A 48 -26.24 -2.14 9.17
C THR A 48 -27.26 -1.67 8.15
N VAL A 49 -26.81 -1.60 6.90
CA VAL A 49 -27.64 -1.18 5.77
C VAL A 49 -27.43 -2.18 4.63
N THR A 50 -28.47 -2.95 4.33
CA THR A 50 -28.48 -3.84 3.15
C THR A 50 -29.00 -3.09 1.94
N ARG A 51 -28.25 -3.13 0.84
CA ARG A 51 -28.63 -2.51 -0.43
C ARG A 51 -28.19 -3.39 -1.59
N LYS A 52 -28.78 -3.12 -2.76
CA LYS A 52 -28.36 -3.77 -3.99
C LYS A 52 -27.04 -3.19 -4.48
N THR A 53 -26.24 -4.04 -5.10
CA THR A 53 -25.00 -3.64 -5.74
C THR A 53 -25.27 -3.04 -7.12
N GLU A 54 -24.38 -2.15 -7.53
CA GLU A 54 -24.30 -1.63 -8.90
C GLU A 54 -22.85 -1.55 -9.35
N ARG A 55 -22.61 -1.83 -10.63
CA ARG A 55 -21.33 -1.58 -11.28
C ARG A 55 -21.26 -0.12 -11.70
N VAL A 56 -20.06 0.46 -11.64
CA VAL A 56 -19.81 1.82 -12.16
C VAL A 56 -20.18 1.91 -13.64
N ASP A 57 -19.81 0.88 -14.42
CA ASP A 57 -20.15 0.74 -15.83
C ASP A 57 -21.66 0.80 -16.12
N SER A 58 -22.50 0.39 -15.16
CA SER A 58 -23.95 0.33 -15.35
C SER A 58 -24.65 1.66 -15.12
N VAL A 59 -23.97 2.63 -14.50
CA VAL A 59 -24.60 3.88 -14.02
C VAL A 59 -23.91 5.14 -14.52
N VAL A 60 -22.62 5.06 -14.84
CA VAL A 60 -21.87 6.16 -15.43
C VAL A 60 -21.84 5.99 -16.94
N ASN A 61 -22.28 7.02 -17.65
CA ASN A 61 -22.32 7.02 -19.11
C ASN A 61 -21.45 8.18 -19.64
N GLY A 62 -20.51 7.85 -20.52
CA GLY A 62 -19.65 8.83 -21.20
C GLY A 62 -18.36 9.17 -20.45
N PRO A 63 -17.62 10.20 -20.94
CA PRO A 63 -16.28 10.52 -20.45
C PRO A 63 -16.28 10.95 -18.98
N VAL A 64 -15.31 10.44 -18.22
CA VAL A 64 -15.11 10.71 -16.80
C VAL A 64 -13.81 11.47 -16.61
N LEU A 65 -13.89 12.76 -16.25
CA LEU A 65 -12.70 13.57 -15.99
C LEU A 65 -11.92 13.10 -14.76
N LEU A 66 -12.64 12.78 -13.68
CA LEU A 66 -12.09 12.37 -12.40
C LEU A 66 -13.01 11.36 -11.72
N MET A 67 -12.43 10.26 -11.28
CA MET A 67 -13.04 9.28 -10.39
C MET A 67 -12.34 9.34 -9.03
N LYS A 68 -13.09 9.49 -7.94
CA LYS A 68 -12.55 9.38 -6.58
C LYS A 68 -13.01 8.07 -5.96
N VAL A 69 -12.09 7.26 -5.44
CA VAL A 69 -12.40 5.95 -4.84
C VAL A 69 -11.77 5.86 -3.45
N ASP A 70 -12.59 5.60 -2.44
CA ASP A 70 -12.16 5.56 -1.04
C ASP A 70 -13.26 4.77 -0.33
N VAL A 71 -13.03 3.46 -0.30
CA VAL A 71 -14.02 2.47 0.09
C VAL A 71 -13.40 1.46 1.05
N GLU A 72 -12.34 1.89 1.74
CA GLU A 72 -11.77 1.22 2.91
C GLU A 72 -11.36 -0.23 2.61
N GLY A 73 -10.63 -0.45 1.51
CA GLY A 73 -10.10 -1.76 1.12
C GLY A 73 -10.83 -2.41 -0.06
N HIS A 74 -12.01 -1.92 -0.44
CA HIS A 74 -12.80 -2.48 -1.56
C HIS A 74 -12.52 -1.82 -2.92
N GLU A 75 -11.39 -1.11 -3.04
CA GLU A 75 -11.01 -0.41 -4.25
C GLU A 75 -10.88 -1.36 -5.47
N PRO A 76 -10.30 -2.58 -5.35
CA PRO A 76 -10.29 -3.54 -6.45
C PRO A 76 -11.68 -3.83 -7.01
N GLU A 77 -12.68 -4.08 -6.16
CA GLU A 77 -14.06 -4.37 -6.58
C GLU A 77 -14.69 -3.18 -7.33
N VAL A 78 -14.42 -1.95 -6.90
CA VAL A 78 -14.86 -0.74 -7.62
C VAL A 78 -14.24 -0.67 -9.01
N PHE A 79 -12.94 -0.98 -9.14
CA PHE A 79 -12.25 -0.97 -10.43
C PHE A 79 -12.76 -2.07 -11.37
N ARG A 80 -13.01 -3.28 -10.86
CA ARG A 80 -13.66 -4.35 -11.65
C ARG A 80 -15.05 -3.93 -12.11
N GLY A 81 -15.81 -3.25 -11.26
CA GLY A 81 -17.11 -2.65 -11.62
C GLY A 81 -17.04 -1.52 -12.64
N ALA A 82 -15.85 -0.98 -12.91
CA ALA A 82 -15.58 0.08 -13.89
C ALA A 82 -14.79 -0.43 -15.12
N LYS A 83 -14.70 -1.76 -15.31
CA LYS A 83 -13.85 -2.40 -16.32
C LYS A 83 -14.06 -1.81 -17.72
N SER A 84 -15.30 -1.63 -18.15
CA SER A 84 -15.60 -1.15 -19.51
C SER A 84 -15.14 0.29 -19.70
N LEU A 85 -15.42 1.17 -18.73
CA LEU A 85 -14.98 2.58 -18.72
C LEU A 85 -13.46 2.75 -18.63
N LEU A 86 -12.77 1.74 -18.10
CA LEU A 86 -11.31 1.71 -18.04
C LEU A 86 -10.71 1.28 -19.37
N LEU A 87 -11.23 0.18 -19.93
CA LEU A 87 -10.77 -0.39 -21.21
C LEU A 87 -11.02 0.55 -22.39
N ASP A 88 -12.16 1.25 -22.41
CA ASP A 88 -12.47 2.23 -23.46
C ASP A 88 -11.74 3.58 -23.28
N GLY A 89 -11.04 3.76 -22.16
CA GLY A 89 -10.29 4.98 -21.85
C GLY A 89 -11.16 6.17 -21.45
N SER A 90 -12.40 5.95 -21.04
CA SER A 90 -13.32 7.02 -20.63
C SER A 90 -12.87 7.76 -19.37
N ILE A 91 -12.16 7.09 -18.46
CA ILE A 91 -11.67 7.68 -17.22
C ILE A 91 -10.29 8.31 -17.42
N GLN A 92 -10.16 9.62 -17.18
CA GLN A 92 -8.91 10.35 -17.40
C GLN A 92 -8.03 10.43 -16.14
N ASN A 93 -8.65 10.59 -14.98
CA ASN A 93 -7.96 10.67 -13.69
C ASN A 93 -8.70 9.84 -12.65
N ILE A 94 -7.95 9.19 -11.78
CA ILE A 94 -8.45 8.49 -10.62
C ILE A 94 -7.63 8.94 -9.42
N LEU A 95 -8.29 9.43 -8.37
CA LEU A 95 -7.68 9.61 -7.06
C LEU A 95 -8.27 8.55 -6.14
N TYR A 96 -7.44 7.67 -5.60
CA TYR A 96 -7.95 6.64 -4.72
C TYR A 96 -7.11 6.34 -3.50
N GLU A 97 -7.75 5.78 -2.48
CA GLU A 97 -7.10 5.30 -1.27
C GLU A 97 -6.49 3.91 -1.48
N TYR A 98 -5.18 3.79 -1.37
CA TYR A 98 -4.47 2.51 -1.38
C TYR A 98 -4.35 2.01 0.06
N SER A 99 -5.12 0.97 0.41
CA SER A 99 -5.36 0.58 1.81
C SER A 99 -5.03 -0.89 2.12
N PRO A 100 -3.80 -1.37 1.85
CA PRO A 100 -3.41 -2.76 2.12
C PRO A 100 -3.57 -3.12 3.60
N GLY A 101 -3.27 -2.18 4.50
CA GLY A 101 -3.30 -2.40 5.94
C GLY A 101 -4.67 -2.79 6.51
N ILE A 102 -5.76 -2.58 5.77
CA ILE A 102 -7.10 -3.04 6.13
C ILE A 102 -7.14 -4.57 6.22
N PHE A 103 -6.61 -5.23 5.19
CA PHE A 103 -6.59 -6.68 5.09
C PHE A 103 -5.47 -7.31 5.89
N GLU A 104 -4.36 -6.62 6.06
CA GLU A 104 -3.23 -7.11 6.84
C GLU A 104 -3.59 -7.26 8.33
N ARG A 105 -4.35 -6.31 8.89
CA ARG A 105 -4.85 -6.40 10.28
C ARG A 105 -5.77 -7.59 10.52
N THR A 106 -6.38 -8.12 9.45
CA THR A 106 -7.28 -9.28 9.49
C THR A 106 -6.69 -10.53 8.83
N PHE A 107 -5.39 -10.51 8.51
CA PHE A 107 -4.65 -11.61 7.89
C PHE A 107 -5.24 -12.09 6.54
N GLN A 108 -5.96 -11.23 5.83
CA GLN A 108 -6.57 -11.51 4.50
C GLN A 108 -5.58 -11.22 3.37
N TRP A 109 -4.47 -11.97 3.31
CA TRP A 109 -3.33 -11.67 2.44
C TRP A 109 -3.64 -11.64 0.95
N GLU A 110 -4.54 -12.50 0.47
CA GLU A 110 -4.95 -12.48 -0.95
C GLU A 110 -5.64 -11.17 -1.34
N ARG A 111 -6.42 -10.60 -0.43
CA ARG A 111 -7.08 -9.29 -0.64
C ARG A 111 -6.08 -8.14 -0.55
N ALA A 112 -5.12 -8.25 0.38
CA ALA A 112 -4.00 -7.30 0.45
C ALA A 112 -3.17 -7.31 -0.85
N ALA A 113 -2.90 -8.49 -1.42
CA ALA A 113 -2.20 -8.66 -2.70
C ALA A 113 -3.01 -8.20 -3.92
N ALA A 114 -4.34 -8.15 -3.84
CA ALA A 114 -5.17 -7.60 -4.92
C ALA A 114 -4.93 -6.10 -5.15
N MET A 115 -4.46 -5.37 -4.13
CA MET A 115 -4.16 -3.94 -4.22
C MET A 115 -3.01 -3.62 -5.20
N PRO A 116 -1.78 -4.14 -5.01
CA PRO A 116 -0.71 -3.92 -5.98
C PRO A 116 -0.99 -4.58 -7.33
N SER A 117 -1.72 -5.71 -7.36
CA SER A 117 -2.17 -6.34 -8.61
C SER A 117 -3.05 -5.40 -9.45
N THR A 118 -3.97 -4.70 -8.79
CA THR A 118 -4.86 -3.73 -9.43
C THR A 118 -4.05 -2.56 -9.99
N LEU A 119 -3.08 -2.03 -9.25
CA LEU A 119 -2.19 -0.98 -9.75
C LEU A 119 -1.38 -1.44 -10.96
N LEU A 120 -0.81 -2.64 -10.94
CA LEU A 120 -0.08 -3.20 -12.09
C LEU A 120 -0.97 -3.27 -13.34
N ALA A 121 -2.20 -3.75 -13.20
CA ALA A 121 -3.16 -3.76 -14.30
C ALA A 121 -3.49 -2.35 -14.82
N MET A 122 -3.63 -1.36 -13.92
CA MET A 122 -3.83 0.03 -14.31
C MET A 122 -2.61 0.62 -15.05
N LEU A 123 -1.39 0.31 -14.61
CA LEU A 123 -0.16 0.70 -15.30
C LEU A 123 -0.08 0.08 -16.70
N ASN A 124 -0.40 -1.21 -16.83
CA ASN A 124 -0.42 -1.92 -18.12
C ASN A 124 -1.49 -1.37 -19.08
N LEU A 125 -2.61 -0.89 -18.53
CA LEU A 125 -3.66 -0.19 -19.28
C LEU A 125 -3.23 1.22 -19.76
N GLY A 126 -2.05 1.70 -19.34
CA GLY A 126 -1.47 2.97 -19.79
C GLY A 126 -1.71 4.15 -18.84
N TYR A 127 -2.07 3.88 -17.59
CA TYR A 127 -2.05 4.91 -16.56
C TYR A 127 -0.63 5.15 -16.04
N THR A 128 -0.34 6.40 -15.66
CA THR A 128 0.78 6.75 -14.81
C THR A 128 0.26 6.90 -13.37
N ALA A 129 1.00 6.38 -12.39
CA ALA A 129 0.61 6.41 -10.99
C ALA A 129 1.61 7.20 -10.15
N VAL A 130 1.12 8.06 -9.26
CA VAL A 130 1.94 8.73 -8.27
C VAL A 130 1.33 8.60 -6.87
N ASP A 131 2.20 8.43 -5.89
CA ASP A 131 1.86 8.51 -4.47
C ASP A 131 1.72 10.00 -4.11
N VAL A 132 0.59 10.31 -3.48
CA VAL A 132 0.28 11.62 -2.91
C VAL A 132 0.53 11.49 -1.42
N PRO A 133 1.78 11.71 -0.96
CA PRO A 133 2.16 11.33 0.38
C PRO A 133 1.36 12.10 1.42
N SER A 134 0.94 11.38 2.46
CA SER A 134 0.55 12.00 3.72
C SER A 134 1.72 12.84 4.27
N TYR A 135 1.40 13.94 4.97
CA TYR A 135 2.27 14.98 5.54
C TYR A 135 3.66 14.55 6.07
N ALA A 136 3.85 13.28 6.43
CA ALA A 136 5.04 12.75 7.06
C ALA A 136 6.31 12.75 6.19
N ARG A 137 6.23 12.61 4.86
CA ARG A 137 7.44 12.39 4.05
C ARG A 137 8.34 13.60 3.83
N GLN A 138 7.86 14.82 4.06
CA GLN A 138 8.66 16.02 3.75
C GLN A 138 8.61 17.12 4.82
N GLY A 139 7.89 16.95 5.92
CA GLY A 139 7.72 18.02 6.92
C GLY A 139 7.09 19.30 6.35
N SER A 140 6.60 19.26 5.12
CA SER A 140 5.99 20.35 4.39
C SER A 140 4.48 20.17 4.43
N ARG A 141 3.75 21.26 4.69
CA ARG A 141 2.35 21.34 4.27
C ARG A 141 2.31 21.04 2.77
N LEU A 142 1.25 20.37 2.30
CA LEU A 142 0.84 20.22 0.88
C LEU A 142 0.73 21.59 0.18
N THR A 143 1.86 22.27 0.03
CA THR A 143 2.02 23.59 -0.57
C THR A 143 2.73 23.47 -1.91
N ASP A 144 3.39 22.32 -2.15
CA ASP A 144 3.92 21.96 -3.44
C ASP A 144 3.26 20.66 -3.97
N PRO A 145 2.24 20.79 -4.84
CA PRO A 145 1.60 19.63 -5.47
C PRO A 145 2.51 18.88 -6.46
N THR A 146 3.75 19.35 -6.69
CA THR A 146 4.73 18.67 -7.55
C THR A 146 5.62 17.68 -6.80
N ALA A 147 5.59 17.71 -5.46
CA ALA A 147 6.35 16.80 -4.59
C ALA A 147 5.69 15.41 -4.50
N VAL A 148 5.61 14.71 -5.63
CA VAL A 148 5.04 13.37 -5.75
C VAL A 148 6.13 12.32 -6.02
N PHE A 149 5.82 11.05 -5.72
CA PHE A 149 6.71 9.93 -5.98
C PHE A 149 6.04 8.95 -6.94
N SER A 150 6.79 8.36 -7.86
CA SER A 150 6.27 7.46 -8.87
C SER A 150 5.91 6.11 -8.25
N VAL A 151 4.68 5.65 -8.46
CA VAL A 151 4.29 4.27 -8.16
C VAL A 151 4.50 3.45 -9.43
N GLY A 152 5.53 2.61 -9.43
CA GLY A 152 5.97 1.89 -10.62
C GLY A 152 5.89 0.37 -10.47
N ALA A 153 5.89 -0.33 -11.61
CA ALA A 153 5.79 -1.79 -11.64
C ALA A 153 6.88 -2.49 -10.84
N ALA A 154 8.12 -1.99 -10.86
CA ALA A 154 9.23 -2.58 -10.12
C ALA A 154 8.97 -2.62 -8.59
N SER A 155 8.42 -1.54 -8.03
CA SER A 155 8.06 -1.48 -6.60
C SER A 155 6.84 -2.35 -6.29
N LEU A 156 5.83 -2.38 -7.17
CA LEU A 156 4.62 -3.19 -6.98
C LEU A 156 4.88 -4.70 -7.09
N VAL A 157 5.86 -5.12 -7.89
CA VAL A 157 6.31 -6.52 -7.92
C VAL A 157 6.84 -6.93 -6.55
N HIS A 158 7.62 -6.07 -5.89
CA HIS A 158 8.10 -6.36 -4.54
C HIS A 158 6.97 -6.41 -3.50
N ASP A 159 5.89 -5.61 -3.64
CA ASP A 159 4.70 -5.75 -2.79
C ASP A 159 4.11 -7.17 -2.92
N LEU A 160 3.95 -7.66 -4.16
CA LEU A 160 3.44 -9.01 -4.42
C LEU A 160 4.37 -10.10 -3.91
N GLU A 161 5.68 -9.91 -4.07
CA GLU A 161 6.68 -10.83 -3.52
C GLU A 161 6.65 -10.86 -1.99
N ASP A 162 6.40 -9.73 -1.32
CA ASP A 162 6.23 -9.69 0.14
C ASP A 162 5.01 -10.51 0.56
N TYR A 163 3.87 -10.39 -0.12
CA TYR A 163 2.70 -11.24 0.17
C TYR A 163 2.96 -12.73 -0.11
N ALA A 164 3.73 -13.06 -1.14
CA ALA A 164 4.18 -14.45 -1.37
C ALA A 164 5.06 -14.96 -0.21
N ARG A 165 6.02 -14.15 0.25
CA ARG A 165 6.87 -14.48 1.41
C ARG A 165 6.07 -14.66 2.69
N ILE A 166 4.97 -13.92 2.90
CA ILE A 166 4.07 -14.14 4.04
C ILE A 166 3.47 -15.54 3.99
N GLY A 167 2.93 -15.95 2.84
CA GLY A 167 2.38 -17.30 2.66
C GLY A 167 3.42 -18.41 2.86
N GLU A 168 4.68 -18.11 2.56
CA GLU A 168 5.82 -19.01 2.80
C GLU A 168 6.36 -18.97 4.23
N GLY A 169 5.93 -18.02 5.06
CA GLY A 169 6.47 -17.80 6.40
C GLY A 169 7.90 -17.23 6.41
N SER A 170 8.33 -16.58 5.33
CA SER A 170 9.69 -16.12 5.08
C SER A 170 9.86 -14.59 5.04
N LEU A 171 8.79 -13.81 5.26
CA LEU A 171 8.81 -12.35 5.21
C LEU A 171 9.87 -11.76 6.17
N GLY A 172 10.68 -10.82 5.68
CA GLY A 172 11.78 -10.20 6.43
C GLY A 172 12.90 -11.16 6.82
N GLY A 173 13.04 -12.30 6.13
CA GLY A 173 14.06 -13.30 6.44
C GLY A 173 13.70 -14.14 7.68
N CYS A 174 12.42 -14.40 7.93
CA CYS A 174 12.03 -15.36 8.96
C CYS A 174 12.48 -16.79 8.59
N PRO A 175 13.00 -17.57 9.56
CA PRO A 175 13.35 -17.18 10.93
C PRO A 175 14.60 -16.29 10.99
N THR A 176 14.60 -15.32 11.91
CA THR A 176 15.70 -14.37 12.11
C THR A 176 17.07 -15.04 12.23
N ALA A 177 18.06 -14.56 11.49
CA ALA A 177 19.44 -15.04 11.57
C ALA A 177 20.01 -14.93 13.01
N PRO A 178 20.84 -15.89 13.47
CA PRO A 178 21.34 -15.90 14.85
C PRO A 178 22.07 -14.62 15.27
N GLU A 179 22.90 -14.04 14.39
CA GLU A 179 23.59 -12.78 14.66
C GLU A 179 22.63 -11.60 14.88
N LEU A 180 21.52 -11.56 14.15
CA LEU A 180 20.49 -10.52 14.29
C LEU A 180 19.70 -10.70 15.58
N ALA A 181 19.29 -11.94 15.88
CA ALA A 181 18.62 -12.26 17.13
C ALA A 181 19.51 -11.91 18.34
N ALA A 182 20.79 -12.25 18.28
CA ALA A 182 21.76 -11.89 19.31
C ALA A 182 21.96 -10.37 19.46
N ALA A 183 21.76 -9.61 18.39
CA ALA A 183 21.86 -8.15 18.38
C ALA A 183 20.59 -7.43 18.86
N GLY A 184 19.51 -8.15 19.17
CA GLY A 184 18.26 -7.58 19.65
C GLY A 184 17.18 -7.44 18.57
N TRP A 185 17.33 -8.09 17.42
CA TRP A 185 16.26 -8.18 16.43
C TRP A 185 15.16 -9.12 16.93
N THR A 186 14.11 -8.55 17.52
CA THR A 186 13.07 -9.32 18.25
C THR A 186 11.85 -9.67 17.40
N ARG A 187 11.71 -9.11 16.19
CA ARG A 187 10.50 -9.24 15.36
C ARG A 187 10.88 -9.51 13.91
N CYS A 188 10.61 -10.70 13.40
CA CYS A 188 10.58 -10.97 11.96
C CYS A 188 9.11 -10.98 11.49
N ALA A 189 8.88 -10.84 10.18
CA ALA A 189 7.53 -10.70 9.60
C ALA A 189 6.66 -9.57 10.18
N SER A 190 7.27 -8.54 10.82
CA SER A 190 6.53 -7.35 11.25
C SER A 190 6.42 -6.35 10.10
N MET A 191 5.20 -5.95 9.76
CA MET A 191 5.00 -4.85 8.82
C MET A 191 5.07 -3.52 9.57
N PRO A 192 5.72 -2.48 9.02
CA PRO A 192 6.37 -2.45 7.69
C PRO A 192 7.86 -2.85 7.71
N GLU A 193 8.47 -3.16 8.86
CA GLU A 193 9.93 -3.33 8.96
C GLU A 193 10.49 -4.54 8.18
N ALA A 194 9.67 -5.56 8.00
CA ALA A 194 9.99 -6.80 7.28
C ALA A 194 9.70 -6.74 5.77
N LEU A 195 9.06 -5.67 5.30
CA LEU A 195 8.79 -5.46 3.87
C LEU A 195 10.09 -5.23 3.11
N HIS A 196 10.09 -5.61 1.84
CA HIS A 196 11.19 -5.35 0.94
C HIS A 196 11.39 -3.82 0.80
N PRO A 197 12.60 -3.25 1.00
CA PRO A 197 12.77 -1.80 1.04
C PRO A 197 12.51 -1.09 -0.30
N GLN A 198 12.47 -1.85 -1.38
CA GLN A 198 12.16 -1.37 -2.73
C GLN A 198 10.66 -1.51 -3.09
N SER A 199 9.86 -2.10 -2.20
CA SER A 199 8.41 -2.23 -2.39
C SER A 199 7.71 -0.88 -2.24
N TYR A 200 6.53 -0.72 -2.84
CA TYR A 200 5.73 0.47 -2.62
C TYR A 200 5.17 0.49 -1.19
N HIS A 201 4.78 -0.68 -0.68
CA HIS A 201 4.27 -0.82 0.68
C HIS A 201 5.32 -0.45 1.74
N SER A 202 6.62 -0.53 1.42
CA SER A 202 7.73 -0.10 2.29
C SER A 202 7.61 1.33 2.82
N VAL A 203 6.87 2.20 2.15
CA VAL A 203 6.71 3.62 2.52
C VAL A 203 5.32 3.98 3.04
N ILE A 204 4.51 2.97 3.39
CA ILE A 204 3.14 3.11 3.87
C ILE A 204 3.01 2.34 5.20
N THR A 205 2.28 2.89 6.17
CA THR A 205 1.97 2.17 7.42
C THR A 205 0.65 1.42 7.36
N HIS A 206 -0.36 2.02 6.73
CA HIS A 206 -1.72 1.50 6.75
C HIS A 206 -2.44 1.75 5.42
N ASN A 207 -2.52 3.03 5.03
CA ASN A 207 -3.06 3.48 3.77
C ASN A 207 -2.35 4.75 3.27
N THR A 208 -2.55 5.09 2.00
CA THR A 208 -2.12 6.36 1.38
C THR A 208 -3.05 6.71 0.22
N ASN A 209 -2.82 7.86 -0.42
CA ASN A 209 -3.55 8.27 -1.62
C ASN A 209 -2.69 8.07 -2.85
N VAL A 210 -3.26 7.44 -3.89
CA VAL A 210 -2.64 7.30 -5.20
C VAL A 210 -3.44 8.09 -6.23
N TRP A 211 -2.74 8.88 -7.03
CA TRP A 211 -3.32 9.51 -8.21
C TRP A 211 -2.85 8.78 -9.46
N LEU A 212 -3.81 8.20 -10.18
CA LEU A 212 -3.64 7.65 -11.53
C LEU A 212 -4.11 8.66 -12.57
N ALA A 213 -3.32 8.87 -13.61
CA ALA A 213 -3.71 9.66 -14.77
C ALA A 213 -3.47 8.87 -16.05
N ARG A 214 -4.35 9.02 -17.03
CA ARG A 214 -4.14 8.38 -18.34
C ARG A 214 -2.97 9.09 -19.04
N GLY A 215 -1.89 8.34 -19.29
CA GLY A 215 -0.60 8.95 -19.63
C GLY A 215 -0.01 9.79 -18.50
N ARG A 216 1.11 10.48 -18.75
CA ARG A 216 1.76 11.36 -17.77
C ARG A 216 1.28 12.81 -17.96
N PRO A 217 0.55 13.40 -16.99
CA PRO A 217 0.16 14.80 -17.05
C PRO A 217 1.37 15.73 -17.17
N PRO A 218 1.27 16.83 -17.94
CA PRO A 218 2.28 17.88 -17.91
C PRO A 218 2.50 18.41 -16.48
N GLY A 219 3.76 18.54 -16.06
CA GLY A 219 4.11 19.02 -14.73
C GLY A 219 4.19 17.95 -13.64
N TRP A 220 3.83 16.70 -13.92
CA TRP A 220 4.26 15.59 -13.07
C TRP A 220 5.74 15.35 -13.27
N ASP A 221 6.55 15.72 -12.27
CA ASP A 221 7.98 15.40 -12.22
C ASP A 221 8.31 14.68 -10.91
N PRO A 222 8.04 13.37 -10.83
CA PRO A 222 8.22 12.63 -9.59
C PRO A 222 9.68 12.70 -9.12
N ALA A 223 9.89 12.97 -7.83
CA ALA A 223 11.21 13.10 -7.24
C ALA A 223 12.00 11.77 -7.18
N GLY A 224 11.33 10.65 -7.46
CA GLY A 224 11.87 9.30 -7.45
C GLY A 224 10.74 8.27 -7.38
N ALA A 225 11.11 7.00 -7.16
CA ALA A 225 10.14 5.96 -6.86
C ALA A 225 9.52 6.13 -5.46
N ALA A 226 8.28 5.71 -5.30
CA ALA A 226 7.61 5.64 -4.01
C ALA A 226 8.08 4.38 -3.26
N SER A 227 9.30 4.40 -2.75
CA SER A 227 9.89 3.29 -1.98
C SER A 227 10.98 3.82 -1.04
N VAL A 228 11.34 3.07 0.01
CA VAL A 228 12.37 3.51 0.96
C VAL A 228 13.74 3.54 0.28
N ILE A 229 13.99 2.55 -0.57
CA ILE A 229 15.17 2.46 -1.44
C ILE A 229 14.68 2.37 -2.88
N ASP A 230 15.35 3.07 -3.79
CA ASP A 230 15.02 3.04 -5.22
C ASP A 230 15.02 1.58 -5.74
N PRO A 231 13.99 1.14 -6.49
CA PRO A 231 13.88 -0.23 -6.99
C PRO A 231 14.97 -0.65 -7.98
N GLY A 232 15.73 0.30 -8.54
CA GLY A 232 16.90 0.02 -9.37
C GLY A 232 18.21 -0.12 -8.59
N ALA A 233 18.22 0.17 -7.28
CA ALA A 233 19.43 0.10 -6.47
C ALA A 233 19.89 -1.35 -6.22
N ASP A 234 21.20 -1.58 -6.24
CA ASP A 234 21.79 -2.84 -5.79
C ASP A 234 21.80 -2.87 -4.26
N LEU A 235 20.90 -3.63 -3.64
CA LEU A 235 20.79 -3.76 -2.19
C LEU A 235 22.04 -4.36 -1.53
N ALA A 236 22.89 -5.09 -2.27
CA ALA A 236 24.15 -5.60 -1.73
C ALA A 236 25.22 -4.51 -1.62
N ALA A 237 25.15 -3.49 -2.47
CA ALA A 237 26.05 -2.34 -2.46
C ALA A 237 25.47 -1.12 -1.73
N ALA A 238 24.16 -1.04 -1.57
CA ALA A 238 23.48 0.06 -0.91
C ALA A 238 23.67 0.02 0.62
N PRO A 239 23.76 1.18 1.29
CA PRO A 239 23.64 1.25 2.74
C PRO A 239 22.32 0.64 3.21
N TYR A 240 22.34 0.02 4.39
CA TYR A 240 21.12 -0.51 5.00
C TYR A 240 20.07 0.59 5.28
N TYR A 241 20.53 1.77 5.70
CA TYR A 241 19.69 2.89 6.10
C TYR A 241 19.08 3.65 4.93
N ALA A 242 17.89 4.20 5.16
CA ALA A 242 17.18 5.03 4.20
C ALA A 242 17.91 6.37 3.96
N PRO A 243 18.01 6.84 2.71
CA PRO A 243 18.84 8.00 2.35
C PRO A 243 18.25 9.37 2.76
N HIS A 244 16.96 9.47 3.09
CA HIS A 244 16.25 10.76 3.22
C HIS A 244 15.61 11.02 4.59
N GLY A 245 16.09 10.36 5.65
CA GLY A 245 15.58 10.58 7.01
C GLY A 245 14.12 10.13 7.21
N VAL A 246 13.58 9.37 6.25
CA VAL A 246 12.30 8.68 6.32
C VAL A 246 12.57 7.20 6.10
N GLY A 247 12.24 6.38 7.10
CA GLY A 247 12.42 4.94 7.10
C GLY A 247 11.21 4.16 6.62
N GLN A 248 11.23 2.84 6.87
CA GLN A 248 10.12 1.92 6.62
C GLN A 248 8.80 2.42 7.21
N GLY A 249 7.72 2.21 6.48
CA GLY A 249 6.39 2.73 6.78
C GLY A 249 6.24 4.24 6.59
N GLY A 250 7.19 4.93 5.95
CA GLY A 250 7.16 6.38 5.85
C GLY A 250 7.42 7.10 7.18
N ARG A 251 8.05 6.42 8.15
CA ARG A 251 8.33 7.00 9.47
C ARG A 251 9.48 7.99 9.41
N VAL A 252 9.29 9.18 9.98
CA VAL A 252 10.38 10.16 10.13
C VAL A 252 11.39 9.63 11.14
N CYS A 253 12.65 9.51 10.74
CA CYS A 253 13.69 8.90 11.57
C CYS A 253 13.93 9.66 12.88
N ASN A 254 13.89 11.00 12.84
CA ASN A 254 14.02 11.83 14.05
C ASN A 254 12.83 11.70 15.02
N GLY A 255 11.66 11.24 14.55
CA GLY A 255 10.49 11.00 15.38
C GLY A 255 10.36 9.54 15.84
N THR A 256 11.27 8.67 15.40
CA THR A 256 11.25 7.25 15.73
C THR A 256 12.06 7.00 16.99
N ALA A 257 11.46 6.30 17.97
CA ALA A 257 12.13 5.94 19.22
C ALA A 257 13.39 5.10 18.94
N PRO A 258 14.49 5.27 19.70
CA PRO A 258 15.76 4.61 19.40
C PRO A 258 15.69 3.09 19.27
N GLU A 259 14.82 2.45 20.04
CA GLU A 259 14.58 0.99 19.99
C GLU A 259 14.07 0.51 18.63
N ALA A 260 13.36 1.38 17.90
CA ALA A 260 12.73 1.08 16.61
C ALA A 260 13.48 1.67 15.41
N GLN A 261 14.51 2.51 15.62
CA GLN A 261 15.21 3.22 14.56
C GLN A 261 15.82 2.25 13.55
N VAL A 262 16.68 1.34 14.02
CA VAL A 262 17.41 0.46 13.11
C VAL A 262 16.46 -0.46 12.35
N GLN A 263 15.46 -1.06 13.00
CA GLN A 263 14.45 -1.89 12.32
C GLN A 263 13.64 -1.11 11.28
N SER A 264 13.42 0.19 11.52
CA SER A 264 12.77 1.08 10.55
C SER A 264 13.73 1.57 9.45
N ARG A 265 14.95 1.05 9.34
CA ARG A 265 16.03 1.55 8.45
C ARG A 265 16.41 3.01 8.71
N CYS A 266 16.26 3.47 9.94
CA CYS A 266 16.73 4.76 10.41
C CYS A 266 18.08 4.63 11.13
N PRO A 267 19.03 5.55 10.91
CA PRO A 267 20.28 5.56 11.65
C PRO A 267 20.05 5.61 13.16
N CYS A 268 20.85 4.86 13.91
CA CYS A 268 20.78 4.85 15.37
C CYS A 268 21.28 6.17 15.95
N THR A 269 20.47 6.83 16.78
CA THR A 269 20.84 8.09 17.45
C THR A 269 21.24 7.91 18.91
N ALA A 270 20.99 6.74 19.50
CA ALA A 270 21.33 6.40 20.89
C ALA A 270 22.12 5.08 20.93
N PRO A 271 23.46 5.13 20.83
CA PRO A 271 24.31 3.95 20.72
C PRO A 271 24.13 2.93 21.85
N GLU A 272 23.79 3.39 23.05
CA GLU A 272 23.49 2.56 24.22
C GLU A 272 22.20 1.74 24.09
N VAL A 273 21.26 2.17 23.23
CA VAL A 273 19.99 1.48 22.97
C VAL A 273 20.06 0.63 21.71
N CYS A 274 20.45 1.24 20.58
CA CYS A 274 20.38 0.61 19.25
C CYS A 274 21.75 0.31 18.63
N GLY A 275 22.86 0.69 19.28
CA GLY A 275 24.20 0.62 18.68
C GLY A 275 24.66 -0.80 18.36
N LYS A 276 24.25 -1.79 19.18
CA LYS A 276 24.55 -3.21 18.91
C LYS A 276 23.92 -3.68 17.60
N LEU A 277 22.65 -3.32 17.39
CA LEU A 277 21.95 -3.69 16.16
C LEU A 277 22.48 -2.90 14.96
N ALA A 278 22.77 -1.61 15.13
CA ALA A 278 23.38 -0.76 14.10
C ALA A 278 24.69 -1.36 13.58
N ALA A 279 25.59 -1.78 14.48
CA ALA A 279 26.86 -2.38 14.09
C ALA A 279 26.70 -3.66 13.25
N VAL A 280 25.66 -4.47 13.52
CA VAL A 280 25.41 -5.69 12.75
C VAL A 280 24.84 -5.37 11.36
N VAL A 281 23.90 -4.44 11.25
CA VAL A 281 23.30 -4.09 9.94
C VAL A 281 24.28 -3.39 9.01
N GLU A 282 25.23 -2.63 9.57
CA GLU A 282 26.31 -1.99 8.83
C GLU A 282 27.39 -3.00 8.39
N ALA A 283 27.73 -3.98 9.23
CA ALA A 283 28.73 -4.99 8.91
C ALA A 283 28.20 -6.08 7.95
N ALA A 284 26.88 -6.34 7.97
CA ALA A 284 26.26 -7.43 7.23
C ALA A 284 24.93 -7.00 6.55
N PRO A 285 24.95 -6.00 5.64
CA PRO A 285 23.74 -5.51 4.97
C PRO A 285 23.05 -6.60 4.13
N HIS A 286 23.81 -7.59 3.65
CA HIS A 286 23.30 -8.74 2.90
C HIS A 286 22.28 -9.59 3.66
N LEU A 287 22.30 -9.57 5.01
CA LEU A 287 21.31 -10.28 5.83
C LEU A 287 19.89 -9.71 5.69
N PHE A 288 19.77 -8.50 5.12
CA PHE A 288 18.51 -7.78 4.94
C PHE A 288 18.08 -7.68 3.49
N ILE A 289 18.73 -8.42 2.59
CA ILE A 289 18.27 -8.63 1.23
C ILE A 289 17.27 -9.79 1.29
N PRO A 290 15.97 -9.54 1.09
CA PRO A 290 15.00 -10.62 1.18
C PRO A 290 15.28 -11.67 0.11
N ALA A 291 15.24 -12.94 0.48
CA ALA A 291 15.32 -14.02 -0.49
C ALA A 291 14.19 -13.87 -1.52
N ALA A 292 14.44 -14.27 -2.77
CA ALA A 292 13.37 -14.34 -3.74
C ALA A 292 12.31 -15.36 -3.27
N PRO A 293 11.01 -15.04 -3.36
CA PRO A 293 9.96 -16.02 -3.10
C PRO A 293 10.00 -17.14 -4.15
N LYS A 294 9.35 -18.27 -3.85
CA LYS A 294 9.23 -19.40 -4.80
C LYS A 294 8.45 -18.99 -6.04
N THR A 295 7.44 -18.16 -5.86
CA THR A 295 6.62 -17.61 -6.94
C THR A 295 6.95 -16.14 -7.10
N ARG A 296 7.47 -15.76 -8.26
CA ARG A 296 7.70 -14.35 -8.62
C ARG A 296 6.52 -13.84 -9.43
N ALA A 297 6.13 -12.60 -9.15
CA ALA A 297 5.12 -11.92 -9.94
C ALA A 297 5.71 -11.50 -11.30
N ASP A 298 5.02 -11.82 -12.39
CA ASP A 298 5.27 -11.22 -13.69
C ASP A 298 4.39 -9.98 -13.81
N PRO A 299 4.95 -8.76 -13.81
CA PRO A 299 4.14 -7.54 -13.90
C PRO A 299 3.29 -7.47 -15.17
N ALA A 300 3.69 -8.16 -16.26
CA ALA A 300 2.91 -8.19 -17.50
C ALA A 300 1.67 -9.09 -17.43
N ALA A 301 1.56 -9.96 -16.41
CA ALA A 301 0.43 -10.87 -16.25
C ALA A 301 -0.82 -10.20 -15.65
N PHE A 302 -0.73 -8.95 -15.21
CA PHE A 302 -1.84 -8.23 -14.59
C PHE A 302 -2.51 -7.33 -15.62
N GLN A 303 -3.69 -7.71 -16.11
CA GLN A 303 -4.42 -6.96 -17.13
C GLN A 303 -5.85 -6.65 -16.65
N VAL A 304 -6.38 -5.51 -17.07
CA VAL A 304 -7.78 -5.12 -16.75
C VAL A 304 -8.76 -6.04 -17.45
N GLU A 305 -8.35 -6.62 -18.58
CA GLU A 305 -9.08 -7.62 -19.36
C GLU A 305 -9.40 -8.88 -18.56
N ASP A 306 -8.57 -9.22 -17.56
CA ASP A 306 -8.71 -10.43 -16.73
C ASP A 306 -9.60 -10.23 -15.50
N TRP A 307 -10.13 -9.02 -15.29
CA TRP A 307 -11.00 -8.67 -14.17
C TRP A 307 -12.44 -9.19 -14.30
#